data_AF-A0ABD0NSE7-F1
#
_entry.id   AF-A0ABD0NSE7-F1
#
_cell.length_a   1.000
_cell.length_b   1.000
_cell.length_c   1.000
_cell.angle_alpha   90.00
_cell.angle_beta   90.00
_cell.angle_gamma   90.00
#
_symmetry.space_group_name_H-M   'P 1'
#
loop_
_entity.id
_entity.type
_entity.pdbx_description
1 polymer ?
#
loop_
_entity_poly.entity_id
_entity_poly.type
_entity_poly.pdbx_seq_one_letter_code
_entity_poly.pdbx_strand_id
1 'polypeptide(L)'
;SGDLALSMATFLPGISATVWINGCNANTLVPIYYKDICVPPLLFDVNRVKMTPLGLADIGDVMNDPIVIPIERAPGSFMFIMSEADRNWQSAYYARLACDRLKSHGKNNYELVSGLLWWGT
;
A
#
# COMPACT_ATOMS: atom_id res chain seq x y z
N SER A 1 2.55 -1.85 -7.35
CA SER A 1 1.36 -2.34 -8.06
C SER A 1 0.14 -2.47 -7.15
N GLY A 2 0.30 -2.71 -5.84
CA GLY A 2 -0.83 -2.62 -4.89
C GLY A 2 -1.51 -1.24 -4.86
N ASP A 3 -0.75 -0.17 -4.98
CA ASP A 3 -1.20 1.21 -5.16
C ASP A 3 -2.10 1.41 -6.39
N LEU A 4 -1.76 0.79 -7.52
CA LEU A 4 -2.62 0.81 -8.71
C LEU A 4 -3.94 0.07 -8.45
N ALA A 5 -3.91 -1.09 -7.80
CA ALA A 5 -5.12 -1.85 -7.47
C ALA A 5 -6.05 -1.05 -6.54
N LEU A 6 -5.50 -0.38 -5.53
CA LEU A 6 -6.27 0.52 -4.65
C LEU A 6 -6.86 1.69 -5.43
N SER A 7 -6.09 2.27 -6.36
CA SER A 7 -6.58 3.35 -7.23
C SER A 7 -7.73 2.87 -8.12
N MET A 8 -7.60 1.69 -8.74
CA MET A 8 -8.68 1.09 -9.54
C MET A 8 -9.93 0.84 -8.70
N ALA A 9 -9.80 0.23 -7.52
CA ALA A 9 -10.92 -0.02 -6.61
C ALA A 9 -11.64 1.28 -6.19
N THR A 10 -10.89 2.37 -6.10
CA THR A 10 -11.39 3.67 -5.66
C THR A 10 -12.11 4.44 -6.77
N PHE A 11 -11.55 4.43 -7.99
CA PHE A 11 -11.97 5.33 -9.07
C PHE A 11 -12.74 4.64 -10.20
N LEU A 12 -12.69 3.31 -10.31
CA LEU A 12 -13.39 2.55 -11.35
C LEU A 12 -14.63 1.83 -10.78
N PRO A 13 -15.75 1.83 -11.52
CA PRO A 13 -16.91 1.04 -11.14
C PRO A 13 -16.66 -0.47 -11.38
N GLY A 14 -17.43 -1.32 -10.70
CA GLY A 14 -17.48 -2.76 -10.97
C GLY A 14 -16.39 -3.60 -10.33
N ILE A 15 -15.51 -3.02 -9.51
CA ILE A 15 -14.53 -3.77 -8.72
C ILE A 15 -15.18 -4.29 -7.44
N SER A 16 -15.52 -5.59 -7.43
CA SER A 16 -16.15 -6.24 -6.27
C SER A 16 -15.18 -6.55 -5.13
N ALA A 17 -13.92 -6.84 -5.45
CA ALA A 17 -12.90 -7.17 -4.47
C ALA A 17 -11.51 -6.75 -4.95
N THR A 18 -10.60 -6.47 -4.03
CA THR A 18 -9.21 -6.11 -4.29
C THR A 18 -8.29 -6.82 -3.32
N VAL A 19 -7.31 -7.56 -3.86
CA VAL A 19 -6.23 -8.17 -3.07
C VAL A 19 -4.98 -7.32 -3.24
N TRP A 20 -4.44 -6.87 -2.12
CA TRP A 20 -3.25 -6.04 -2.04
C TRP A 20 -2.16 -6.85 -1.34
N ILE A 21 -1.00 -7.02 -1.99
CA ILE A 21 0.11 -7.84 -1.48
C ILE A 21 1.36 -6.98 -1.43
N ASN A 22 1.93 -6.77 -0.23
CA ASN A 22 3.17 -6.03 -0.01
C ASN A 22 3.26 -4.72 -0.82
N GLY A 23 2.20 -3.93 -0.80
CA GLY A 23 2.14 -2.69 -1.56
C GLY A 23 2.49 -1.44 -0.75
N CYS A 24 2.31 -0.29 -1.40
CA CYS A 24 2.09 0.99 -0.74
C CYS A 24 0.59 1.32 -0.75
N ASN A 25 0.11 2.09 0.23
CA ASN A 25 -1.25 2.62 0.25
C ASN A 25 -1.36 4.02 -0.40
N ALA A 26 -0.24 4.52 -0.94
CA ALA A 26 -0.12 5.74 -1.73
C ALA A 26 0.39 5.41 -3.13
N ASN A 27 0.09 6.26 -4.11
CA ASN A 27 0.70 6.18 -5.43
C ASN A 27 2.20 6.53 -5.34
N THR A 28 3.06 5.90 -6.13
CA THR A 28 4.53 6.09 -6.05
C THR A 28 5.15 6.34 -7.42
N LEU A 29 6.34 6.96 -7.43
CA LEU A 29 7.19 7.24 -8.61
C LEU A 29 6.61 8.21 -9.65
N VAL A 30 5.45 7.91 -10.22
CA VAL A 30 4.82 8.68 -11.29
C VAL A 30 3.35 8.98 -10.96
N PRO A 31 2.80 10.14 -11.36
CA PRO A 31 1.38 10.42 -11.17
C PRO A 31 0.50 9.45 -11.96
N ILE A 32 -0.63 9.05 -11.35
CA ILE A 32 -1.69 8.30 -12.03
C ILE A 32 -2.79 9.27 -12.44
N TYR A 33 -3.19 9.23 -13.70
CA TYR A 33 -4.27 10.03 -14.26
C TYR A 33 -5.45 9.15 -14.68
N TYR A 34 -6.67 9.58 -14.31
CA TYR A 34 -7.90 8.99 -14.80
C TYR A 34 -8.97 10.09 -14.97
N LYS A 35 -9.31 10.42 -16.23
CA LYS A 35 -10.17 11.57 -16.56
C LYS A 35 -9.62 12.84 -15.88
N ASP A 36 -10.45 13.51 -15.09
CA ASP A 36 -10.09 14.74 -14.35
C ASP A 36 -9.44 14.46 -12.97
N ILE A 37 -9.13 13.20 -12.66
CA ILE A 37 -8.50 12.80 -11.40
C ILE A 37 -6.99 12.63 -11.61
N CYS A 38 -6.21 13.25 -10.72
CA CYS A 38 -4.77 13.05 -10.60
C CYS A 38 -4.45 12.53 -9.19
N VAL A 39 -3.81 11.37 -9.11
CA VAL A 39 -3.23 10.84 -7.87
C VAL A 39 -1.74 11.17 -7.89
N PRO A 40 -1.27 12.14 -7.09
CA PRO A 40 0.13 12.55 -7.10
C PRO A 40 1.03 11.41 -6.59
N PRO A 41 2.28 11.31 -7.07
CA PRO A 41 3.22 10.33 -6.54
C PRO A 41 3.71 10.76 -5.15
N LEU A 42 3.83 9.79 -4.27
CA LEU A 42 4.58 9.92 -3.04
C LEU A 42 6.06 10.05 -3.37
N LEU A 43 6.66 11.11 -2.85
CA LEU A 43 8.09 11.37 -3.01
C LEU A 43 8.90 10.48 -2.07
N PHE A 44 10.13 10.19 -2.50
CA PHE A 44 11.12 9.45 -1.72
C PHE A 44 12.34 10.35 -1.45
N ASP A 45 13.02 10.09 -0.34
CA ASP A 45 14.29 10.72 0.00
C ASP A 45 15.41 9.68 -0.07
N VAL A 46 16.26 9.82 -1.08
CA VAL A 46 17.42 8.94 -1.30
C VAL A 46 18.44 8.99 -0.18
N ASN A 47 18.46 10.05 0.64
CA ASN A 47 19.35 10.14 1.78
C ASN A 47 18.96 9.18 2.92
N ARG A 48 17.74 8.62 2.87
CA ARG A 48 17.24 7.62 3.83
C ARG A 48 17.61 6.18 3.43
N VAL A 49 18.28 5.98 2.28
CA VAL A 49 18.82 4.67 1.88
C VAL A 49 19.89 4.25 2.89
N LYS A 50 19.80 3.01 3.38
CA LYS A 50 20.76 2.43 4.32
C LYS A 50 21.61 1.40 3.60
N MET A 51 22.92 1.40 3.85
CA MET A 51 23.78 0.34 3.35
C MET A 51 23.84 -0.79 4.37
N THR A 52 23.54 -2.01 3.93
CA THR A 52 23.70 -3.21 4.75
C THR A 52 25.19 -3.56 4.91
N PRO A 53 25.58 -4.38 5.91
CA PRO A 53 26.96 -4.83 6.08
C PRO A 53 27.56 -5.56 4.86
N LEU A 54 26.70 -6.11 3.99
CA LEU A 54 27.09 -6.78 2.74
C LEU A 54 27.24 -5.81 1.55
N GLY A 55 27.08 -4.51 1.77
CA GLY A 55 27.15 -3.50 0.71
C GLY A 55 25.90 -3.42 -0.18
N LEU A 56 24.77 -4.01 0.23
CA LEU A 56 23.47 -3.89 -0.46
C LEU A 56 22.70 -2.67 0.04
N ALA A 57 21.96 -2.00 -0.84
CA ALA A 57 21.07 -0.90 -0.48
C ALA A 57 19.75 -1.42 0.11
N ASP A 58 19.42 -0.99 1.32
CA ASP A 58 18.11 -1.13 1.96
C ASP A 58 17.34 0.18 1.75
N ILE A 59 16.23 0.07 1.01
CA ILE A 59 15.38 1.18 0.62
C ILE A 59 14.06 1.21 1.39
N GLY A 60 13.86 0.32 2.37
CA GLY A 60 12.56 0.14 3.02
C GLY A 60 11.98 1.40 3.65
N ASP A 61 12.85 2.32 4.07
CA ASP A 61 12.51 3.56 4.77
C ASP A 61 12.67 4.81 3.89
N VAL A 62 12.74 4.73 2.56
CA VAL A 62 12.98 5.93 1.72
C VAL A 62 11.74 6.77 1.46
N MET A 63 10.55 6.19 1.61
CA MET A 63 9.29 6.88 1.31
C MET A 63 8.93 7.89 2.41
N ASN A 64 8.45 9.06 2.01
CA ASN A 64 7.88 10.04 2.95
C ASN A 64 6.54 9.56 3.50
N ASP A 65 6.00 10.26 4.51
CA ASP A 65 4.70 9.93 5.09
C ASP A 65 3.61 9.89 4.00
N PRO A 66 2.84 8.80 3.90
CA PRO A 66 2.03 8.54 2.71
C PRO A 66 0.78 9.42 2.65
N ILE A 67 0.57 10.09 1.52
CA ILE A 67 -0.75 10.59 1.11
C ILE A 67 -1.57 9.37 0.64
N VAL A 68 -2.52 8.95 1.45
CA VAL A 68 -3.26 7.69 1.25
C VAL A 68 -4.29 7.82 0.12
N ILE A 69 -4.33 6.85 -0.79
CA ILE A 69 -5.39 6.70 -1.79
C ILE A 69 -6.74 6.57 -1.04
N PRO A 70 -7.81 7.29 -1.45
CA PRO A 70 -9.05 7.36 -0.67
C PRO A 70 -9.94 6.10 -0.82
N ILE A 71 -9.40 4.96 -0.38
CA ILE A 71 -9.99 3.61 -0.51
C ILE A 71 -11.30 3.44 0.24
N GLU A 72 -11.64 4.32 1.18
CA GLU A 72 -12.96 4.37 1.81
C GLU A 72 -14.09 4.63 0.80
N ARG A 73 -13.78 5.22 -0.35
CA ARG A 73 -14.75 5.47 -1.43
C ARG A 73 -15.05 4.22 -2.24
N ALA A 74 -14.19 3.20 -2.17
CA ALA A 74 -14.40 1.97 -2.90
C ALA A 74 -15.61 1.18 -2.34
N PRO A 75 -16.48 0.65 -3.22
CA PRO A 75 -17.62 -0.17 -2.79
C PRO A 75 -17.22 -1.63 -2.51
N GLY A 76 -16.15 -2.12 -3.13
CA GLY A 76 -15.69 -3.50 -3.02
C GLY A 76 -14.98 -3.82 -1.70
N SER A 77 -14.73 -5.11 -1.49
CA SER A 77 -14.01 -5.66 -0.34
C SER A 77 -12.49 -5.65 -0.54
N PHE A 78 -11.73 -5.63 0.55
CA PHE A 78 -10.27 -5.63 0.51
C PHE A 78 -9.66 -6.81 1.26
N MET A 79 -8.57 -7.36 0.74
CA MET A 79 -7.69 -8.24 1.51
C MET A 79 -6.27 -7.71 1.41
N PHE A 80 -5.69 -7.36 2.55
CA PHE A 80 -4.32 -6.88 2.67
C PHE A 80 -3.43 -8.01 3.15
N ILE A 81 -2.49 -8.44 2.31
CA ILE A 81 -1.47 -9.43 2.64
C ILE A 81 -0.16 -8.69 2.77
N MET A 82 0.49 -8.82 3.93
CA MET A 82 1.75 -8.14 4.20
C MET A 82 2.79 -9.06 4.82
N SER A 83 4.05 -8.74 4.57
CA SER A 83 5.22 -9.30 5.24
C SER A 83 5.90 -8.20 6.04
N GLU A 84 6.23 -8.48 7.30
CA GLU A 84 7.07 -7.58 8.11
C GLU A 84 8.54 -7.62 7.66
N ALA A 85 8.93 -8.61 6.87
CA ALA A 85 10.26 -8.75 6.31
C ALA A 85 10.41 -8.06 4.93
N ASP A 86 9.39 -7.34 4.44
CA ASP A 86 9.50 -6.57 3.21
C ASP A 86 10.54 -5.45 3.36
N ARG A 87 11.54 -5.45 2.48
CA ARG A 87 12.63 -4.46 2.42
C ARG A 87 12.54 -3.51 1.23
N ASN A 88 11.53 -3.68 0.38
CA ASN A 88 11.25 -2.72 -0.68
C ASN A 88 10.61 -1.45 -0.10
N TRP A 89 9.70 -1.63 0.86
CA TRP A 89 9.02 -0.55 1.58
C TRP A 89 8.30 -1.08 2.83
N GLN A 90 7.79 -0.19 3.68
CA GLN A 90 7.10 -0.55 4.93
C GLN A 90 5.67 -1.11 4.73
N SER A 91 5.54 -2.24 4.01
CA SER A 91 4.25 -2.87 3.69
C SER A 91 3.34 -3.12 4.90
N ALA A 92 3.90 -3.58 6.03
CA ALA A 92 3.12 -3.81 7.24
C ALA A 92 2.52 -2.52 7.81
N TYR A 93 3.26 -1.40 7.73
CA TYR A 93 2.77 -0.08 8.13
C TYR A 93 1.66 0.41 7.20
N TYR A 94 1.85 0.31 5.88
CA TYR A 94 0.84 0.74 4.91
C TYR A 94 -0.45 -0.07 4.98
N ALA A 95 -0.36 -1.38 5.20
CA ALA A 95 -1.53 -2.24 5.38
C ALA A 95 -2.35 -1.80 6.61
N ARG A 96 -1.67 -1.52 7.74
CA ARG A 96 -2.32 -1.02 8.96
C ARG A 96 -2.99 0.34 8.73
N LEU A 97 -2.31 1.28 8.09
CA LEU A 97 -2.91 2.57 7.72
C LEU A 97 -4.13 2.44 6.82
N ALA A 98 -4.10 1.51 5.85
CA ALA A 98 -5.23 1.24 4.97
C ALA A 98 -6.43 0.70 5.76
N CYS A 99 -6.20 -0.27 6.65
CA CYS A 99 -7.22 -0.80 7.56
C CYS A 99 -7.78 0.28 8.49
N ASP A 100 -6.94 1.12 9.09
CA ASP A 100 -7.36 2.20 9.98
C ASP A 100 -8.23 3.22 9.24
N ARG A 101 -7.87 3.56 8.00
CA ARG A 101 -8.65 4.46 7.14
C ARG A 101 -10.02 3.88 6.79
N LEU A 102 -10.09 2.59 6.46
CA LEU A 102 -11.37 1.92 6.21
C LEU A 102 -12.24 1.92 7.47
N LYS A 103 -11.66 1.55 8.62
CA LYS A 103 -12.33 1.52 9.92
C LYS A 103 -12.87 2.90 10.32
N SER A 104 -12.07 3.95 10.16
CA SER A 104 -12.46 5.32 10.53
C SER A 104 -13.63 5.87 9.70
N HIS A 105 -13.89 5.28 8.54
CA HIS A 105 -15.00 5.61 7.65
C HIS A 105 -16.15 4.58 7.72
N GLY A 106 -16.18 3.74 8.76
CA GLY A 106 -17.27 2.80 9.02
C GLY A 106 -17.29 1.57 8.10
N LYS A 107 -16.21 1.31 7.36
CA LYS A 107 -16.06 0.08 6.56
C LYS A 107 -15.61 -1.07 7.46
N ASN A 108 -16.10 -2.26 7.16
CA ASN A 108 -15.75 -3.52 7.83
C ASN A 108 -15.51 -4.68 6.84
N ASN A 109 -15.57 -4.40 5.54
CA ASN A 109 -15.41 -5.37 4.46
C ASN A 109 -13.94 -5.49 4.04
N TYR A 110 -13.06 -5.74 5.03
CA TYR A 110 -11.64 -5.93 4.76
C TYR A 110 -10.99 -6.93 5.72
N GLU A 111 -9.93 -7.58 5.24
CA GLU A 111 -9.11 -8.50 6.03
C GLU A 111 -7.62 -8.11 5.96
N LEU A 112 -6.89 -8.37 7.04
CA LEU A 112 -5.44 -8.20 7.14
C LEU A 112 -4.79 -9.54 7.47
N VAL A 113 -3.90 -9.99 6.60
CA VAL A 113 -3.14 -11.25 6.73
C VAL A 113 -1.65 -10.91 6.82
N SER A 114 -1.02 -11.32 7.92
CA SER A 114 0.42 -11.13 8.14
C SER A 114 1.20 -12.43 7.96
N GLY A 115 2.27 -12.39 7.16
CA GLY A 115 3.03 -13.56 6.72
C GLY A 115 4.06 -14.14 7.69
N LEU A 116 3.75 -14.30 8.98
CA LEU A 116 4.61 -15.05 9.92
C LEU A 116 4.39 -16.58 9.87
N LEU A 117 3.38 -17.06 9.13
CA LEU A 117 2.91 -18.46 9.18
C LEU A 117 3.16 -19.29 7.90
N TRP A 118 3.82 -18.76 6.87
CA TRP A 118 3.92 -19.45 5.57
C TRP A 118 5.16 -20.34 5.39
N TRP A 119 6.07 -20.40 6.37
CA TRP A 119 7.30 -21.20 6.31
C TRP A 119 7.43 -22.23 7.44
N GLY A 120 6.33 -22.55 8.13
CA GLY A 120 6.31 -23.44 9.29
C GLY A 120 5.32 -24.59 9.16
N THR A 121 5.46 -25.43 8.13
CA THR A 121 4.98 -26.83 8.10
C THR A 121 6.03 -27.69 7.43
#